data_AF-A0A951VPI5-F1
#
_entry.id   AF-A0A951VPI5-F1
#
_cell.length_a   1.000
_cell.length_b   1.000
_cell.length_c   1.000
_cell.angle_alpha   90.00
_cell.angle_beta   90.00
_cell.angle_gamma   90.00
#
_symmetry.space_group_name_H-M   'P 1'
#
loop_
_entity.id
_entity.type
_entity.pdbx_description
1 polymer ?
#
loop_
_entity_poly.entity_id
_entity_poly.type
_entity_poly.pdbx_seq_one_letter_code
_entity_poly.pdbx_strand_id
1 'polypeptide(L)'
;MPKAKEKQQKETIGRVMHEYKHGELETGTGKEVKSRKQAVAIALKEAGASKYESDEENEKNLRRTKEKERKGETAKQRKEGKG
;
A
#
# COMPACT_ATOMS: atom_id res chain seq x y z
N MET A 1 -6.39 -11.93 -15.98
CA MET A 1 -5.35 -11.77 -14.93
C MET A 1 -5.30 -13.03 -14.08
N PRO A 2 -4.13 -13.52 -13.66
CA PRO A 2 -4.07 -14.66 -12.74
C PRO A 2 -4.74 -14.29 -11.41
N LYS A 3 -5.66 -15.14 -10.92
CA LYS A 3 -6.47 -14.89 -9.70
C LYS A 3 -5.65 -14.52 -8.45
N ALA A 4 -4.41 -15.01 -8.38
CA ALA A 4 -3.49 -14.70 -7.29
C ALA A 4 -3.06 -13.22 -7.26
N LYS A 5 -2.79 -12.61 -8.42
CA LYS A 5 -2.40 -11.19 -8.52
C LYS A 5 -3.55 -10.30 -8.05
N GLU A 6 -4.77 -10.57 -8.50
CA GLU A 6 -5.95 -9.79 -8.09
C GLU A 6 -6.20 -9.84 -6.57
N LYS A 7 -6.05 -11.03 -5.95
CA LYS A 7 -6.16 -11.17 -4.50
C LYS A 7 -5.10 -10.32 -3.77
N GLN A 8 -3.85 -10.41 -4.19
CA GLN A 8 -2.74 -9.64 -3.64
C GLN A 8 -2.96 -8.12 -3.72
N GLN A 9 -3.51 -7.66 -4.84
CA GLN A 9 -3.86 -6.25 -5.04
C GLN A 9 -4.95 -5.79 -4.06
N LYS A 10 -6.04 -6.57 -3.94
CA LYS A 10 -7.14 -6.28 -3.01
C LYS A 10 -6.67 -6.24 -1.56
N GLU A 11 -5.80 -7.17 -1.15
CA GLU A 11 -5.22 -7.19 0.20
C GLU A 11 -4.38 -5.93 0.47
N THR A 12 -3.53 -5.53 -0.47
CA THR A 12 -2.71 -4.32 -0.31
C THR A 12 -3.57 -3.06 -0.27
N ILE A 13 -4.60 -2.94 -1.13
CA ILE A 13 -5.55 -1.83 -1.08
C ILE A 13 -6.25 -1.80 0.29
N GLY A 14 -6.73 -2.95 0.77
CA GLY A 14 -7.39 -3.07 2.06
C GLY A 14 -6.48 -2.64 3.22
N ARG A 15 -5.22 -3.07 3.22
CA ARG A 15 -4.23 -2.68 4.22
C ARG A 15 -3.98 -1.17 4.22
N VAL A 16 -3.67 -0.57 3.08
CA VAL A 16 -3.39 0.87 2.98
C VAL A 16 -4.59 1.69 3.45
N MET A 17 -5.80 1.30 3.05
CA MET A 17 -7.01 1.99 3.48
C MET A 17 -7.33 1.78 4.97
N HIS A 18 -6.93 0.63 5.54
CA HIS A 18 -7.00 0.39 6.98
C HIS A 18 -6.02 1.30 7.74
N GLU A 19 -4.77 1.41 7.29
CA GLU A 19 -3.79 2.34 7.85
C GLU A 19 -4.28 3.79 7.78
N TYR A 20 -4.87 4.20 6.65
CA TYR A 20 -5.48 5.53 6.53
C TYR A 20 -6.62 5.73 7.55
N LYS A 21 -7.51 4.73 7.71
CA LYS A 21 -8.63 4.79 8.65
C LYS A 21 -8.16 5.01 10.10
N HIS A 22 -6.98 4.52 10.45
CA HIS A 22 -6.40 4.65 11.80
C HIS A 22 -5.40 5.81 11.95
N GLY A 23 -5.20 6.65 10.93
CA GLY A 23 -4.21 7.74 11.00
C GLY A 23 -2.76 7.23 11.01
N GLU A 24 -2.51 6.10 10.36
CA GLU A 24 -1.18 5.46 10.31
C GLU A 24 -0.51 5.59 8.95
N LEU A 25 -1.28 5.91 7.91
CA LEU A 25 -0.73 6.06 6.58
C LEU A 25 0.11 7.34 6.48
N GLU A 26 1.38 7.19 6.11
CA GLU A 26 2.34 8.28 5.99
C GLU A 26 2.69 8.58 4.52
N THR A 27 3.02 9.84 4.23
CA THR A 27 3.63 10.26 2.97
C THR A 27 5.10 9.80 2.92
N GLY A 28 5.74 9.90 1.75
CA GLY A 28 7.18 9.65 1.63
C GLY A 28 8.08 10.58 2.46
N THR A 29 7.52 11.68 3.01
CA THR A 29 8.21 12.60 3.93
C THR A 29 7.89 12.34 5.40
N GLY A 30 7.15 11.26 5.73
CA GLY A 30 6.78 10.89 7.10
C GLY A 30 5.61 11.68 7.68
N LYS A 31 4.90 12.48 6.87
CA LYS A 31 3.70 13.20 7.32
C LYS A 31 2.47 12.32 7.18
N GLU A 32 1.53 12.39 8.11
CA GLU A 32 0.26 11.66 7.99
C GLU A 32 -0.52 12.10 6.74
N VAL A 33 -1.09 11.11 6.03
CA VAL A 33 -1.97 11.34 4.88
C VAL A 33 -3.35 11.76 5.38
N LYS A 34 -3.72 13.02 5.10
CA LYS A 34 -5.00 13.58 5.57
C LYS A 34 -6.16 13.35 4.60
N SER A 35 -5.88 13.31 3.29
CA SER A 35 -6.91 13.23 2.26
C SER A 35 -7.19 11.79 1.82
N ARG A 36 -8.46 11.38 1.84
CA ARG A 36 -8.91 10.08 1.34
C ARG A 36 -8.53 9.87 -0.13
N LYS A 37 -8.56 10.92 -0.95
CA LYS A 37 -8.18 10.84 -2.37
C LYS A 37 -6.70 10.47 -2.52
N GLN A 38 -5.85 11.04 -1.67
CA GLN A 38 -4.42 10.71 -1.63
C GLN A 38 -4.20 9.27 -1.14
N ALA A 39 -4.93 8.84 -0.10
CA ALA A 39 -4.86 7.47 0.39
C ALA A 39 -5.24 6.45 -0.70
N VAL A 40 -6.30 6.71 -1.47
CA VAL A 40 -6.70 5.89 -2.62
C VAL A 40 -5.60 5.86 -3.69
N ALA A 41 -4.97 7.00 -4.00
CA ALA A 41 -3.88 7.04 -4.96
C ALA A 41 -2.67 6.20 -4.50
N ILE A 42 -2.32 6.27 -3.21
CA ILE A 42 -1.25 5.45 -2.62
C ILE A 42 -1.63 3.98 -2.68
N ALA A 43 -2.86 3.61 -2.30
CA ALA A 43 -3.35 2.24 -2.33
C ALA A 43 -3.27 1.62 -3.73
N LEU A 44 -3.70 2.35 -4.76
CA LEU A 44 -3.62 1.91 -6.15
C LEU A 44 -2.17 1.79 -6.64
N LYS A 45 -1.29 2.72 -6.26
CA LYS A 45 0.13 2.68 -6.62
C LYS A 45 0.84 1.51 -5.94
N GLU A 46 0.65 1.31 -4.63
CA GLU A 46 1.26 0.21 -3.88
C GLU A 46 0.76 -1.16 -4.35
N ALA A 47 -0.51 -1.26 -4.75
CA ALA A 47 -1.08 -2.47 -5.32
C ALA A 47 -0.68 -2.71 -6.79
N GLY A 48 0.04 -1.79 -7.45
CA GLY A 48 0.35 -1.94 -8.87
C GLY A 48 -0.91 -2.01 -9.74
N ALA A 49 -1.91 -1.19 -9.40
CA ALA A 49 -3.18 -1.08 -10.11
C ALA A 49 -3.41 0.35 -10.61
N SER A 50 -2.34 1.15 -10.70
CA SER A 50 -2.43 2.52 -11.17
C SER A 50 -2.56 2.54 -12.69
N LYS A 51 -3.58 3.22 -13.20
CA LYS A 51 -3.73 3.48 -14.64
C LYS A 51 -2.73 4.49 -15.21
N TYR A 52 -1.97 5.14 -14.33
CA TYR A 52 -1.01 6.18 -14.71
C TYR A 52 0.43 5.67 -14.80
N GLU A 53 0.68 4.43 -14.37
CA GLU A 53 1.99 3.79 -14.38
C GLU A 53 1.98 2.70 -15.44
N SER A 54 3.14 2.40 -16.01
CA SER A 54 3.28 1.27 -16.94
C SER A 54 3.01 -0.07 -16.27
N ASP A 55 2.73 -1.12 -17.05
CA ASP A 55 2.54 -2.47 -16.52
C ASP A 55 3.78 -2.96 -15.75
N GLU A 56 4.97 -2.66 -16.25
CA GLU A 56 6.25 -2.99 -15.61
C GLU A 56 6.42 -2.26 -14.26
N GLU A 57 6.11 -0.97 -14.21
CA GLU A 57 6.15 -0.20 -12.96
C GLU A 57 5.12 -0.68 -11.96
N ASN A 58 3.91 -1.00 -12.41
CA ASN A 58 2.87 -1.59 -11.57
C ASN A 58 3.33 -2.92 -10.96
N GLU A 59 3.96 -3.81 -11.74
CA GLU A 59 4.50 -5.07 -11.23
C GLU A 59 5.64 -4.86 -10.24
N LYS A 60 6.54 -3.94 -10.54
CA LYS A 60 7.64 -3.56 -9.64
C LYS A 60 7.12 -2.99 -8.32
N ASN A 61 6.12 -2.12 -8.37
CA ASN A 61 5.48 -1.52 -7.20
C ASN A 61 4.82 -2.60 -6.33
N LEU A 62 3.99 -3.47 -6.93
CA LEU A 62 3.35 -4.57 -6.22
C LEU A 62 4.38 -5.51 -5.56
N ARG A 63 5.43 -5.89 -6.30
CA ARG A 63 6.49 -6.74 -5.77
C ARG A 63 7.20 -6.10 -4.58
N ARG A 64 7.57 -4.82 -4.70
CA ARG A 64 8.22 -4.05 -3.63
C ARG A 64 7.32 -3.95 -2.40
N THR A 65 6.03 -3.69 -2.58
CA THR A 65 5.06 -3.61 -1.48
C THR A 65 4.94 -4.95 -0.75
N LYS A 66 4.83 -6.07 -1.49
CA LYS A 66 4.74 -7.41 -0.89
C LYS A 66 6.00 -7.79 -0.14
N GLU A 67 7.17 -7.35 -0.59
CA GLU A 67 8.41 -7.55 0.13
C GLU A 67 8.43 -6.79 1.47
N LYS A 68 7.99 -5.52 1.49
CA LYS A 68 7.85 -4.74 2.72
C LYS A 68 6.84 -5.35 3.69
N GLU A 69 5.68 -5.79 3.19
CA GLU A 69 4.65 -6.47 3.98
C GLU A 69 5.20 -7.73 4.67
N ARG A 70 6.01 -8.52 3.94
CA ARG A 70 6.67 -9.71 4.47
C ARG A 70 7.73 -9.38 5.53
N LYS A 71 8.44 -8.27 5.37
CA LYS A 71 9.49 -7.81 6.27
C LYS A 71 8.96 -7.10 7.52
N GLY A 72 7.67 -6.81 7.61
CA GLY A 72 7.12 -6.07 8.75
C GLY A 72 7.28 -4.54 8.66
N GLU A 73 7.62 -4.01 7.49
CA GLU A 73 8.03 -2.60 7.33
C GLU A 73 6.85 -1.65 7.08
N THR A 74 5.62 -2.14 7.15
CA THR A 74 4.41 -1.30 6.96
C THR A 74 4.16 -0.42 8.19
N ALA A 75 3.46 0.71 8.00
CA ALA A 75 3.21 1.63 9.11
C ALA A 75 2.42 0.98 10.24
N LYS A 76 1.42 0.15 9.89
CA LYS A 76 0.66 -0.67 10.85
C LYS A 76 1.58 -1.54 11.70
N GLN A 77 2.44 -2.33 11.06
CA GLN A 77 3.33 -3.27 11.76
C GLN A 77 4.37 -2.55 12.64
N ARG A 78 4.91 -1.41 12.18
CA ARG A 78 5.84 -0.59 12.97
C ARG A 78 5.20 0.04 14.20
N LYS A 79 3.90 0.36 14.17
CA LYS A 79 3.16 0.93 15.32
C LYS A 79 2.67 -0.16 16.27
N GLU A 80 2.15 -1.27 15.76
CA GLU A 80 1.70 -2.42 16.56
C GLU A 80 2.85 -3.11 17.31
N GLY A 81 4.06 -3.19 16.73
CA GLY A 81 5.23 -3.79 17.38
C GLY A 81 5.89 -2.97 18.49
N LYS A 82 5.33 -1.80 18.85
CA LYS A 82 5.80 -0.95 19.96
C LYS A 82 4.93 -1.05 21.22
N GLY A 83 3.91 -1.91 21.20
CA GLY A 83 3.03 -2.20 22.34
C GLY A 83 3.59 -3.29 23.25
#